data_AF-A0A246NMB8-F1
#
_entry.id   AF-A0A246NMB8-F1
#
_cell.length_a   1.000
_cell.length_b   1.000
_cell.length_c   1.000
_cell.angle_alpha   90.00
_cell.angle_beta   90.00
_cell.angle_gamma   90.00
#
_symmetry.space_group_name_H-M   'P 1'
#
loop_
_entity.id
_entity.type
_entity.pdbx_description
1 polymer ?
#
loop_
_entity_poly.entity_id
_entity_poly.type
_entity_poly.pdbx_seq_one_letter_code
_entity_poly.pdbx_strand_id
1 'polypeptide(L)'
;MKSTLLRLYHSAFARAGLLLTGFLISGQALADLPPVEQPTTGGGGGTYNTMMGYVKMGGLALGLLISVGAFLAVAHAVITSFHDIRKGKGSWTEFLLYGVVGIILILAVIYLATKASDIL
;
A
#
# COMPACT_ATOMS: atom_id res chain seq x y z
N MET A 1 6.96 33.26 -57.19
CA MET A 1 6.18 32.51 -56.17
C MET A 1 7.00 31.58 -55.27
N LYS A 2 8.31 31.34 -55.51
CA LYS A 2 9.11 30.39 -54.69
C LYS A 2 9.78 31.00 -53.43
N SER A 3 9.90 32.33 -53.34
CA SER A 3 10.64 33.02 -52.28
C SER A 3 9.88 33.17 -50.95
N THR A 4 8.54 33.13 -50.96
CA THR A 4 7.73 33.26 -49.74
C THR A 4 7.68 31.95 -48.94
N LEU A 5 7.68 30.82 -49.62
CA LEU A 5 7.64 29.48 -49.02
C LEU A 5 8.90 29.15 -48.20
N LEU A 6 10.08 29.56 -48.67
CA LEU A 6 11.34 29.35 -47.93
C LEU A 6 11.42 30.17 -46.62
N ARG A 7 10.79 31.35 -46.56
CA ARG A 7 10.74 32.21 -45.36
C ARG A 7 9.80 31.66 -44.29
N LEU A 8 8.72 30.99 -44.70
CA LEU A 8 7.80 30.29 -43.79
C LEU A 8 8.46 29.05 -43.18
N TYR A 9 9.24 28.30 -43.97
CA TYR A 9 9.95 27.12 -43.48
C TYR A 9 11.03 27.47 -42.45
N HIS A 10 11.81 28.53 -42.69
CA HIS A 10 12.83 28.99 -41.74
C HIS A 10 12.24 29.55 -40.44
N SER A 11 11.12 30.26 -40.50
CA SER A 11 10.46 30.79 -39.29
C SER A 11 9.74 29.71 -38.48
N ALA A 12 9.22 28.66 -39.13
CA ALA A 12 8.71 27.47 -38.47
C ALA A 12 9.82 26.66 -37.78
N PHE A 13 10.98 26.50 -38.44
CA PHE A 13 12.12 25.79 -37.86
C PHE A 13 12.74 26.55 -36.68
N ALA A 14 12.83 27.89 -36.75
CA ALA A 14 13.29 28.71 -35.63
C ALA A 14 12.35 28.65 -34.42
N ARG A 15 11.02 28.60 -34.65
CA ARG A 15 10.02 28.45 -33.58
C ARG A 15 10.03 27.06 -32.96
N ALA A 16 10.20 26.01 -33.78
CA ALA A 16 10.37 24.64 -33.30
C ALA A 16 11.66 24.51 -32.47
N GLY A 17 12.75 25.15 -32.91
CA GLY A 17 14.02 25.22 -32.17
C GLY A 17 13.86 25.87 -30.80
N LEU A 18 13.17 27.02 -30.71
CA LEU A 18 12.93 27.74 -29.45
C LEU A 18 12.05 26.95 -28.47
N LEU A 19 11.05 26.22 -28.98
CA LEU A 19 10.21 25.35 -28.16
C LEU A 19 10.99 24.12 -27.65
N LEU A 20 11.90 23.58 -28.47
CA LEU A 20 12.75 22.46 -28.09
C LEU A 20 13.81 22.86 -27.06
N THR A 21 14.45 24.03 -27.20
CA THR A 21 15.35 24.57 -26.15
C THR A 21 14.59 24.97 -24.90
N GLY A 22 13.38 25.53 -24.99
CA GLY A 22 12.53 25.81 -23.83
C GLY A 22 12.15 24.54 -23.04
N PHE A 23 11.91 23.42 -23.73
CA PHE A 23 11.66 22.13 -23.10
C PHE A 23 12.92 21.54 -22.45
N LEU A 24 14.09 21.70 -23.07
CA LEU A 24 15.38 21.19 -22.55
C LEU A 24 15.99 22.06 -21.44
N ILE A 25 15.60 23.34 -21.34
CA ILE A 25 16.05 24.31 -20.32
C ILE A 25 14.99 24.45 -19.20
N SER A 26 14.00 23.56 -19.13
CA SER A 26 13.08 23.47 -18.00
C SER A 26 13.86 23.05 -16.74
N GLY A 27 14.50 24.04 -16.11
CA GLY A 27 15.22 23.87 -14.85
C GLY A 27 14.27 23.28 -13.82
N GLN A 28 14.82 22.41 -12.98
CA GLN A 28 14.09 21.82 -11.88
C GLN A 28 13.55 22.95 -11.01
N ALA A 29 12.25 23.25 -11.16
CA ALA A 29 11.53 24.14 -10.28
C ALA A 29 11.40 23.42 -8.93
N LEU A 30 12.47 23.45 -8.15
CA LEU A 30 12.44 23.16 -6.73
C LEU A 30 11.68 24.33 -6.10
N ALA A 31 10.35 24.24 -6.14
CA ALA A 31 9.53 24.95 -5.18
C ALA A 31 10.04 24.58 -3.79
N ASP A 32 10.11 25.56 -2.89
CA ASP A 32 10.28 25.35 -1.45
C ASP A 32 9.01 24.67 -0.90
N LEU A 33 8.74 23.48 -1.42
CA LEU A 33 7.60 22.66 -1.08
C LEU A 33 7.97 21.98 0.24
N PRO A 34 7.07 22.00 1.24
CA PRO A 34 7.33 21.37 2.52
C PRO A 34 7.89 19.95 2.33
N PRO A 35 8.90 19.55 3.14
CA PRO A 35 9.49 18.23 3.02
C PRO A 35 8.38 17.17 3.13
N VAL A 36 8.32 16.26 2.14
CA VAL A 36 7.39 15.14 2.18
C VAL A 36 7.68 14.33 3.44
N GLU A 37 6.62 14.07 4.22
CA GLU A 37 6.73 13.27 5.43
C GLU A 37 7.32 11.90 5.08
N GLN A 38 8.42 11.53 5.74
CA GLN A 38 9.12 10.31 5.39
C GLN A 38 8.31 9.10 5.86
N PRO A 39 8.17 8.05 5.04
CA PRO A 39 7.51 6.82 5.45
C PRO A 39 8.24 6.20 6.64
N THR A 40 7.48 5.65 7.59
CA THR A 40 8.01 5.07 8.84
C THR A 40 9.01 3.93 8.59
N THR A 41 8.90 3.22 7.46
CA THR A 41 9.83 2.16 7.02
C THR A 41 11.15 2.69 6.42
N GLY A 42 11.33 4.01 6.36
CA GLY A 42 12.50 4.67 5.78
C GLY A 42 12.29 5.04 4.31
N GLY A 43 12.61 6.29 3.97
CA GLY A 43 12.43 6.87 2.64
C GLY A 43 13.59 7.76 2.20
N GLY A 44 14.78 7.56 2.74
CA GLY A 44 15.98 8.29 2.33
C GLY A 44 16.50 7.78 0.99
N GLY A 45 16.70 8.66 0.01
CA GLY A 45 17.37 8.31 -1.26
C GLY A 45 16.63 8.67 -2.56
N GLY A 46 15.43 9.25 -2.48
CA GLY A 46 14.71 9.79 -3.65
C GLY A 46 13.21 9.49 -3.67
N THR A 47 12.48 10.12 -4.60
CA THR A 47 11.01 10.02 -4.72
C THR A 47 10.51 8.58 -4.95
N TYR A 48 11.28 7.75 -5.66
CA TYR A 48 10.97 6.34 -5.87
C TYR A 48 11.02 5.54 -4.56
N ASN A 49 12.01 5.80 -3.70
CA ASN A 49 12.14 5.10 -2.42
C ASN A 49 11.01 5.50 -1.46
N THR A 50 10.63 6.79 -1.45
CA THR A 50 9.47 7.28 -0.70
C THR A 50 8.17 6.60 -1.16
N MET A 51 7.93 6.49 -2.47
CA MET A 51 6.76 5.80 -3.02
C MET A 51 6.74 4.32 -2.60
N MET A 52 7.87 3.62 -2.70
CA MET A 52 7.99 2.24 -2.27
C MET A 52 7.69 2.08 -0.78
N GLY A 53 8.18 3.00 0.07
CA GLY A 53 7.88 3.03 1.50
C GLY A 53 6.37 3.11 1.79
N TYR A 54 5.62 3.96 1.08
CA TYR A 54 4.16 4.01 1.23
C TYR A 54 3.46 2.73 0.76
N VAL A 55 3.91 2.09 -0.31
CA VAL A 55 3.36 0.81 -0.77
C VAL A 55 3.58 -0.28 0.28
N LYS A 56 4.74 -0.31 0.94
CA LYS A 56 5.02 -1.23 2.05
C LYS A 56 4.06 -1.01 3.21
N MET A 57 3.90 0.23 3.66
CA MET A 57 2.93 0.57 4.71
C MET A 57 1.49 0.18 4.32
N GLY A 58 1.12 0.36 3.05
CA GLY A 58 -0.16 -0.10 2.51
C GLY A 58 -0.33 -1.62 2.57
N GLY A 59 0.72 -2.38 2.23
CA GLY A 59 0.76 -3.84 2.36
C GLY A 59 0.56 -4.32 3.80
N LEU A 60 1.24 -3.68 4.77
CA LEU A 60 1.06 -3.98 6.19
C LEU A 60 -0.36 -3.68 6.67
N ALA A 61 -0.92 -2.52 6.27
CA ALA A 61 -2.29 -2.15 6.61
C ALA A 61 -3.31 -3.16 6.06
N LEU A 62 -3.15 -3.62 4.82
CA LEU A 62 -4.00 -4.64 4.23
C LEU A 62 -3.87 -5.99 4.95
N GLY A 63 -2.64 -6.41 5.29
CA GLY A 63 -2.40 -7.61 6.08
C GLY A 63 -3.08 -7.57 7.46
N LEU A 64 -3.09 -6.40 8.10
CA LEU A 64 -3.77 -6.19 9.36
C LEU A 64 -5.30 -6.30 9.22
N LEU A 65 -5.89 -5.76 8.16
CA LEU A 65 -7.32 -5.90 7.88
C LEU A 65 -7.73 -7.37 7.68
N ILE A 66 -6.92 -8.15 6.97
CA ILE A 66 -7.16 -9.59 6.80
C ILE A 66 -7.07 -10.31 8.16
N SER A 67 -6.10 -9.93 9.00
CA SER A 67 -5.93 -10.48 10.35
C SER A 67 -7.17 -10.22 11.23
N VAL A 68 -7.74 -9.02 11.15
CA VAL A 68 -9.02 -8.69 11.82
C VAL A 68 -10.14 -9.61 11.34
N GLY A 69 -10.26 -9.84 10.03
CA GLY A 69 -11.24 -10.77 9.47
C GLY A 69 -11.10 -12.19 10.02
N ALA A 70 -9.88 -12.69 10.16
CA ALA A 70 -9.63 -14.01 10.75
C ALA A 70 -10.06 -14.08 12.23
N PHE A 71 -9.81 -13.03 13.01
CA PHE A 71 -10.25 -12.96 14.41
C PHE A 71 -11.78 -12.91 14.54
N LEU A 72 -12.46 -12.18 13.65
CA LEU A 72 -13.91 -12.16 13.61
C LEU A 72 -14.51 -13.54 13.29
N ALA A 73 -13.88 -14.30 12.37
CA ALA A 73 -14.32 -15.66 12.06
C ALA A 73 -14.18 -16.60 13.27
N VAL A 74 -13.09 -16.50 14.02
CA VAL A 74 -12.90 -17.27 15.27
C VAL A 74 -13.93 -16.87 16.32
N ALA A 75 -14.16 -15.57 16.53
CA ALA A 75 -15.16 -15.09 17.47
C ALA A 75 -16.55 -15.63 17.13
N HIS A 76 -16.92 -15.62 15.83
CA HIS A 76 -18.18 -16.17 15.37
C HIS A 76 -18.32 -17.68 15.65
N ALA A 77 -17.26 -18.46 15.44
CA ALA A 77 -17.25 -19.90 15.74
C ALA A 77 -17.45 -20.18 17.24
N VAL A 78 -16.75 -19.44 18.10
CA VAL A 78 -16.87 -19.57 19.57
C VAL A 78 -18.27 -19.19 20.06
N ILE A 79 -18.84 -18.09 19.55
CA ILE A 79 -20.20 -17.65 19.88
C ILE A 79 -21.24 -18.72 19.47
N THR A 80 -21.09 -19.28 18.27
CA THR A 80 -21.99 -20.32 17.77
C THR A 80 -21.93 -21.56 18.65
N SER A 81 -20.73 -22.03 19.00
CA SER A 81 -20.54 -23.17 19.89
C SER A 81 -21.16 -22.94 21.28
N PHE A 82 -21.04 -21.73 21.83
CA PHE A 82 -21.68 -21.38 23.09
C PHE A 82 -23.22 -21.41 23.01
N HIS A 83 -23.79 -20.92 21.90
CA HIS A 83 -25.23 -21.01 21.68
C HIS A 83 -25.72 -22.46 21.59
N ASP A 84 -24.93 -23.36 21.01
CA ASP A 84 -25.30 -24.78 20.91
C ASP A 84 -25.29 -25.48 22.26
N ILE A 85 -24.31 -25.17 23.13
CA ILE A 85 -24.30 -25.63 24.53
C ILE A 85 -25.55 -25.14 25.26
N ARG A 86 -25.90 -23.86 25.10
CA ARG A 86 -27.06 -23.25 25.78
C ARG A 86 -28.39 -23.85 25.33
N LYS A 87 -28.46 -24.36 24.09
CA LYS A 87 -29.62 -25.06 23.53
C LYS A 87 -29.66 -26.55 23.91
N GLY A 88 -28.68 -27.05 24.68
CA GLY A 88 -28.56 -28.46 25.06
C GLY A 88 -28.17 -29.39 23.90
N LYS A 89 -27.69 -28.82 22.77
CA LYS A 89 -27.30 -29.57 21.57
C LYS A 89 -25.79 -29.73 21.42
N GLY A 90 -25.01 -28.89 22.10
CA GLY A 90 -23.55 -28.89 22.02
C GLY A 90 -22.87 -29.38 23.31
N SER A 91 -21.61 -29.82 23.18
CA SER A 91 -20.78 -30.25 24.31
C SER A 91 -19.83 -29.16 24.79
N TRP A 92 -19.58 -29.11 26.11
CA TRP A 92 -18.53 -28.27 26.70
C TRP A 92 -17.13 -28.57 26.14
N THR A 93 -16.87 -29.82 25.77
CA THR A 93 -15.62 -30.22 25.12
C THR A 93 -15.46 -29.57 23.76
N GLU A 94 -16.56 -29.42 23.03
CA GLU A 94 -16.57 -28.85 21.67
C GLU A 94 -16.28 -27.35 21.69
N PHE A 95 -16.86 -26.62 22.65
CA PHE A 95 -16.52 -25.22 22.91
C PHE A 95 -15.04 -25.04 23.25
N LEU A 96 -14.50 -25.91 24.11
CA LEU A 96 -13.09 -25.86 24.50
C LEU A 96 -12.18 -26.14 23.29
N LEU A 97 -12.57 -27.06 22.40
CA LEU A 97 -11.86 -27.33 21.14
C LEU A 97 -11.82 -26.09 20.24
N TYR A 98 -12.96 -25.41 20.04
CA TYR A 98 -13.00 -24.15 19.30
C TYR A 98 -12.11 -23.07 19.95
N GLY A 99 -12.05 -23.03 21.29
CA GLY A 99 -11.13 -22.16 22.02
C GLY A 99 -9.66 -22.45 21.72
N VAL A 100 -9.24 -23.71 21.79
CA VAL A 100 -7.85 -24.13 21.51
C VAL A 100 -7.46 -23.83 20.06
N VAL A 101 -8.32 -24.20 19.10
CA VAL A 101 -8.08 -23.92 17.69
C VAL A 101 -8.00 -22.41 17.45
N GLY A 102 -8.86 -21.63 18.10
CA GLY A 102 -8.84 -20.16 18.05
C GLY A 102 -7.52 -19.57 18.54
N ILE A 103 -7.01 -20.04 19.67
CA ILE A 103 -5.71 -19.58 20.22
C ILE A 103 -4.57 -19.89 19.25
N ILE A 104 -4.52 -21.12 18.70
CA ILE A 104 -3.48 -21.52 17.74
C ILE A 104 -3.52 -20.62 16.50
N LEU A 105 -4.72 -20.34 15.98
CA LEU A 105 -4.90 -19.46 14.83
C LEU A 105 -4.42 -18.05 15.14
N ILE A 106 -4.76 -17.49 16.31
CA ILE A 106 -4.32 -16.15 16.72
C ILE A 106 -2.80 -16.07 16.79
N LEU A 107 -2.15 -17.07 17.41
CA LEU A 107 -0.68 -17.13 17.49
C LEU A 107 -0.04 -17.21 16.10
N ALA A 108 -0.60 -18.02 15.20
CA ALA A 108 -0.11 -18.13 13.83
C ALA A 108 -0.25 -16.82 13.06
N VAL A 109 -1.38 -16.13 13.19
CA VAL A 109 -1.62 -14.83 12.54
C VAL A 109 -0.65 -13.77 13.07
N ILE A 110 -0.48 -13.65 14.39
CA ILE A 110 0.47 -12.70 14.98
C ILE A 110 1.89 -13.00 14.51
N TYR A 111 2.29 -14.27 14.51
CA TYR A 111 3.61 -14.68 14.03
C TYR A 111 3.84 -14.27 12.56
N LEU A 112 2.87 -14.55 11.68
CA LEU A 112 2.97 -14.18 10.27
C LEU A 112 2.98 -12.66 10.08
N ALA A 113 2.20 -11.91 10.85
CA ALA A 113 2.18 -10.45 10.79
C ALA A 113 3.54 -9.86 11.22
N THR A 114 4.16 -10.38 12.28
CA THR A 114 5.50 -9.96 12.71
C THR A 114 6.54 -10.28 11.62
N LYS A 115 6.51 -11.50 11.06
CA LYS A 115 7.44 -11.89 9.99
C LYS A 115 7.25 -11.08 8.71
N ALA A 116 6.01 -10.72 8.37
CA ALA A 116 5.73 -9.84 7.26
C ALA A 116 6.30 -8.43 7.51
N SER A 117 6.14 -7.89 8.72
CA SER A 117 6.70 -6.58 9.10
C SER A 117 8.23 -6.55 9.10
N ASP A 118 8.91 -7.67 9.34
CA ASP A 118 10.37 -7.73 9.31
C ASP A 118 10.93 -7.70 7.87
N ILE A 119 10.19 -8.28 6.91
CA ILE A 119 10.62 -8.41 5.51
C ILE A 119 10.35 -7.13 4.72
N LEU A 120 9.27 -6.43 5.07
CA LEU A 120 8.78 -5.26 4.35
C LEU A 120 9.51 -4.00 4.76
#